data_AF-A0A2C1YYV5-F1
#
_entry.id   AF-A0A2C1YYV5-F1
#
_cell.length_a   1.000
_cell.length_b   1.000
_cell.length_c   1.000
_cell.angle_alpha   90.00
_cell.angle_beta   90.00
_cell.angle_gamma   90.00
#
_symmetry.space_group_name_H-M   'P 1'
#
loop_
_entity.id
_entity.type
_entity.pdbx_description
1 polymer ?
#
loop_
_entity_poly.entity_id
_entity_poly.type
_entity_poly.pdbx_seq_one_letter_code
_entity_poly.pdbx_strand_id
1 'polypeptide(L)'
;MAKKKHNTNNTPRRKLYNRRDCLQNAKKWAEQNNGNNLAKRYSNWFGVDLYCAIIELKMLVYKFKQSYKEQVKKSLEARQKQKKKWKLDKEQVEDFGEDMFYFVAGYTENGVPFGLTREEMEEDSETSPILQSKKNKNHFNINDDDLPF
;
A
#
# COMPACT_ATOMS: atom_id res chain seq x y z
N MET A 1 27.68 27.70 -15.03
CA MET A 1 26.61 27.24 -15.96
C MET A 1 25.89 26.06 -15.33
N ALA A 2 24.60 26.17 -15.04
CA ALA A 2 23.83 25.10 -14.42
C ALA A 2 23.59 23.96 -15.43
N LYS A 3 23.98 22.73 -15.10
CA LYS A 3 23.75 21.55 -15.95
C LYS A 3 22.24 21.29 -16.04
N LYS A 4 21.72 21.26 -17.27
CA LYS A 4 20.30 20.96 -17.56
C LYS A 4 19.99 19.54 -17.08
N LYS A 5 19.05 19.38 -16.15
CA LYS A 5 18.54 18.04 -15.73
C LYS A 5 17.95 17.36 -16.96
N HIS A 6 18.58 16.29 -17.45
CA HIS A 6 17.94 15.40 -18.41
C HIS A 6 16.83 14.65 -17.68
N ASN A 7 15.59 14.81 -18.14
CA ASN A 7 14.47 14.04 -17.62
C ASN A 7 14.64 12.58 -18.07
N THR A 8 15.13 11.71 -17.18
CA THR A 8 15.42 10.28 -17.44
C THR A 8 14.14 9.45 -17.43
N ASN A 9 13.10 9.91 -18.15
CA ASN A 9 11.94 9.08 -18.40
C ASN A 9 12.33 8.06 -19.47
N ASN A 10 12.86 6.91 -19.04
CA ASN A 10 13.19 5.76 -19.89
C ASN A 10 11.95 5.11 -20.53
N THR A 11 10.75 5.67 -20.32
CA THR A 11 9.52 5.19 -20.93
C THR A 11 9.50 5.55 -22.42
N PRO A 12 9.38 4.57 -23.32
CA PRO A 12 9.29 4.85 -24.75
C PRO A 12 8.11 5.76 -25.08
N ARG A 13 8.33 6.77 -25.94
CA ARG A 13 7.31 7.76 -26.35
C ARG A 13 5.97 7.11 -26.76
N ARG A 14 6.03 5.97 -27.45
CA ARG A 14 4.84 5.21 -27.89
C ARG A 14 3.90 4.78 -26.76
N LYS A 15 4.38 4.65 -25.51
CA LYS A 15 3.57 4.34 -24.33
C LYS A 15 2.94 5.58 -23.68
N LEU A 16 3.29 6.77 -24.17
CA LEU A 16 2.79 8.06 -23.71
C LEU A 16 1.80 8.66 -24.72
N TYR A 17 1.39 7.89 -25.73
CA TYR A 17 0.44 8.34 -26.74
C TYR A 17 -0.94 8.56 -26.13
N ASN A 18 -1.56 9.66 -26.52
CA ASN A 18 -2.98 9.84 -26.29
C ASN A 18 -3.75 8.86 -27.17
N ARG A 19 -5.02 8.59 -26.82
CA ARG A 19 -5.86 7.63 -27.54
C ARG A 19 -5.93 7.87 -29.06
N ARG A 20 -5.96 9.13 -29.49
CA ARG A 20 -5.98 9.50 -30.91
C ARG A 20 -4.68 9.10 -31.63
N ASP A 21 -3.54 9.44 -31.02
CA ASP A 21 -2.21 9.11 -31.55
C ASP A 21 -1.97 7.60 -31.57
N CYS A 22 -2.46 6.91 -30.55
CA CYS A 22 -2.45 5.45 -30.48
C CYS A 22 -3.21 4.86 -31.67
N LEU A 23 -4.46 5.27 -31.93
CA LEU A 23 -5.28 4.80 -33.05
C LEU A 23 -4.66 5.13 -34.43
N GLN A 24 -4.06 6.31 -34.60
CA GLN A 24 -3.38 6.67 -35.85
C GLN A 24 -2.20 5.75 -36.16
N ASN A 25 -1.39 5.43 -35.14
CA ASN A 25 -0.23 4.55 -35.29
C ASN A 25 -0.60 3.06 -35.26
N ALA A 26 -1.74 2.73 -34.64
CA ALA A 26 -2.22 1.38 -34.45
C ALA A 26 -2.47 0.65 -35.77
N LYS A 27 -2.95 1.35 -36.81
CA LYS A 27 -3.19 0.74 -38.12
C LYS A 27 -1.89 0.18 -38.72
N LYS A 28 -0.87 1.03 -38.85
CA LYS A 28 0.46 0.62 -39.35
C LYS A 28 1.10 -0.44 -38.46
N TRP A 29 0.96 -0.29 -37.14
CA TRP A 29 1.50 -1.26 -36.19
C TRP A 29 0.83 -2.63 -36.33
N ALA A 30 -0.48 -2.68 -36.47
CA ALA A 30 -1.23 -3.92 -36.55
C ALA A 30 -0.92 -4.68 -37.85
N GLU A 31 -0.76 -3.97 -38.97
CA GLU A 31 -0.29 -4.54 -40.25
C GLU A 31 1.07 -5.23 -40.12
N GLN A 32 2.00 -4.64 -39.36
CA GLN A 32 3.33 -5.22 -39.10
C GLN A 32 3.33 -6.34 -38.06
N ASN A 33 2.36 -6.35 -37.14
CA ASN A 33 2.32 -7.23 -35.98
C ASN A 33 1.16 -8.23 -36.07
N ASN A 34 0.95 -8.78 -37.27
CA ASN A 34 0.03 -9.89 -37.48
C ASN A 34 0.47 -11.14 -36.69
N GLY A 35 -0.51 -11.93 -36.23
CA GLY A 35 -0.27 -13.20 -35.53
C GLY A 35 -1.08 -13.38 -34.25
N ASN A 36 -0.72 -14.41 -33.48
CA ASN A 36 -1.42 -14.78 -32.26
C ASN A 36 -1.34 -13.68 -31.19
N ASN A 37 -2.38 -13.60 -30.36
CA ASN A 37 -2.43 -12.68 -29.21
C ASN A 37 -2.29 -11.19 -29.57
N LEU A 38 -2.85 -10.76 -30.71
CA LEU A 38 -2.80 -9.37 -31.20
C LEU A 38 -3.16 -8.34 -30.12
N ALA A 39 -4.24 -8.55 -29.37
CA ALA A 39 -4.67 -7.66 -28.29
C ALA A 39 -3.62 -7.51 -27.17
N LYS A 40 -2.93 -8.59 -26.82
CA LYS A 40 -1.89 -8.57 -25.78
C LYS A 40 -0.61 -7.89 -26.26
N ARG A 41 -0.24 -8.12 -27.51
CA ARG A 41 0.90 -7.43 -28.13
C ARG A 41 0.62 -5.93 -28.22
N TYR A 42 -0.60 -5.57 -28.59
CA TYR A 42 -1.06 -4.18 -28.67
C TYR A 42 -1.00 -3.50 -27.30
N SER A 43 -1.56 -4.13 -26.27
CA SER A 43 -1.56 -3.61 -24.90
C SER A 43 -0.14 -3.32 -24.42
N ASN A 44 0.78 -4.26 -24.66
CA ASN A 44 2.18 -4.11 -24.27
C ASN A 44 2.91 -3.04 -25.09
N TRP A 45 2.56 -2.90 -26.38
CA TRP A 45 3.24 -1.97 -27.28
C TRP A 45 2.89 -0.51 -26.98
N PHE A 46 1.60 -0.23 -26.78
CA PHE A 46 1.11 1.12 -26.51
C PHE A 46 0.93 1.42 -25.02
N GLY A 47 1.14 0.44 -24.13
CA GLY A 47 1.00 0.64 -22.69
C GLY A 47 -0.45 0.82 -22.24
N VAL A 48 -1.42 0.31 -23.01
CA VAL A 48 -2.85 0.37 -22.68
C VAL A 48 -3.31 -0.90 -21.98
N ASP A 49 -4.44 -0.84 -21.29
CA ASP A 49 -5.07 -2.03 -20.71
C ASP A 49 -5.55 -3.00 -21.80
N LEU A 50 -5.57 -4.30 -21.48
CA LEU A 50 -5.97 -5.35 -22.43
C LEU A 50 -7.41 -5.15 -22.94
N TYR A 51 -8.31 -4.67 -22.08
CA TYR A 51 -9.68 -4.35 -22.48
C TYR A 51 -9.74 -3.15 -23.45
N CYS A 52 -8.95 -2.10 -23.21
CA CYS A 52 -8.81 -0.96 -24.11
C CYS A 52 -8.24 -1.41 -25.47
N ALA A 53 -7.21 -2.25 -25.46
CA ALA A 53 -6.62 -2.82 -26.67
C ALA A 53 -7.67 -3.54 -27.54
N ILE A 54 -8.53 -4.35 -26.93
CA ILE A 54 -9.61 -5.05 -27.65
C ILE A 54 -10.60 -4.06 -28.29
N ILE A 55 -10.98 -2.99 -27.57
CA ILE A 55 -11.90 -1.97 -28.08
C ILE A 55 -11.29 -1.21 -29.25
N GLU A 56 -10.04 -0.77 -29.10
CA GLU A 56 -9.34 0.01 -30.13
C GLU A 56 -9.08 -0.83 -31.39
N LEU A 57 -8.65 -2.09 -31.22
CA LEU A 57 -8.50 -3.01 -32.35
C LEU A 57 -9.86 -3.31 -33.02
N LYS A 58 -10.97 -3.38 -32.25
CA LYS A 58 -12.31 -3.52 -32.83
C LYS A 58 -12.72 -2.29 -33.67
N MET A 59 -12.29 -1.08 -33.28
CA MET A 59 -12.49 0.13 -34.08
C MET A 59 -11.68 0.10 -35.38
N LEU A 60 -10.55 -0.60 -35.39
CA LEU A 60 -9.71 -0.86 -36.57
C LEU A 60 -10.16 -2.11 -37.37
N VAL A 61 -11.41 -2.56 -37.18
CA VAL A 61 -12.04 -3.66 -37.93
C VAL A 61 -11.56 -5.07 -37.55
N TYR A 62 -10.80 -5.23 -36.46
CA TYR A 62 -10.43 -6.56 -35.96
C TYR A 62 -11.57 -7.21 -35.17
N LYS A 63 -11.83 -8.49 -35.44
CA LYS A 63 -12.88 -9.27 -34.78
C LYS A 63 -12.33 -9.99 -33.54
N PHE A 64 -13.03 -9.85 -32.42
CA PHE A 64 -12.76 -10.58 -31.18
C PHE A 64 -14.00 -11.34 -30.72
N LYS A 65 -13.80 -12.53 -30.14
CA LYS A 65 -14.88 -13.29 -29.51
C LYS A 65 -15.45 -12.52 -28.32
N GLN A 66 -16.78 -12.49 -28.21
CA GLN A 66 -17.45 -11.82 -27.10
C GLN A 66 -17.09 -12.46 -25.74
N SER A 67 -16.99 -13.79 -25.69
CA SER A 67 -16.54 -14.52 -24.51
C SER A 67 -15.16 -14.09 -24.02
N TYR A 68 -14.23 -13.81 -24.94
CA TYR A 68 -12.90 -13.31 -24.59
C TYR A 68 -12.95 -11.91 -23.96
N LYS A 69 -13.78 -11.01 -24.50
CA LYS A 69 -13.98 -9.67 -23.94
C LYS A 69 -14.53 -9.74 -22.50
N GLU A 70 -15.48 -10.64 -22.26
CA GLU A 70 -16.07 -10.84 -20.94
C GLU A 70 -15.08 -11.44 -19.94
N GLN A 71 -14.26 -12.41 -20.36
CA GLN A 71 -13.18 -12.96 -19.52
C GLN A 71 -12.20 -11.87 -19.09
N VAL A 72 -11.77 -11.02 -20.03
CA VAL A 72 -10.86 -9.90 -19.71
C VAL A 72 -11.51 -8.91 -18.75
N LYS A 73 -12.78 -8.58 -18.97
CA LYS A 73 -13.54 -7.68 -18.07
C LYS A 73 -13.63 -8.26 -16.64
N LYS A 74 -14.03 -9.52 -16.51
CA LYS A 74 -14.10 -10.23 -15.22
C LYS A 74 -12.74 -10.27 -14.51
N SER A 75 -11.66 -10.52 -15.25
CA SER A 75 -10.30 -10.53 -14.70
C SER A 75 -9.89 -9.15 -14.16
N LEU A 76 -10.21 -8.06 -14.87
CA LEU A 76 -9.94 -6.70 -14.40
C LEU A 76 -10.74 -6.36 -13.14
N GLU A 77 -12.03 -6.71 -13.10
CA GLU A 77 -12.88 -6.51 -11.93
C GLU A 77 -12.38 -7.30 -10.71
N ALA A 78 -11.99 -8.56 -10.90
CA ALA A 78 -11.41 -9.39 -9.85
C ALA A 78 -10.12 -8.78 -9.29
N ARG A 79 -9.22 -8.31 -10.17
CA ARG A 79 -7.97 -7.64 -9.76
C ARG A 79 -8.24 -6.36 -8.98
N GLN A 80 -9.25 -5.57 -9.37
CA GLN A 80 -9.64 -4.37 -8.63
C GLN A 80 -10.20 -4.71 -7.25
N LYS A 81 -11.07 -5.72 -7.15
CA LYS A 81 -11.59 -6.20 -5.85
C LYS A 81 -10.48 -6.68 -4.93
N GLN A 82 -9.53 -7.46 -5.43
CA GLN A 82 -8.36 -7.91 -4.65
C GLN A 82 -7.53 -6.73 -4.15
N LYS A 83 -7.24 -5.74 -5.01
CA LYS A 83 -6.52 -4.53 -4.59
C LYS A 83 -7.25 -3.74 -3.51
N LYS A 84 -8.59 -3.63 -3.60
CA LYS A 84 -9.39 -2.97 -2.56
C LYS A 84 -9.34 -3.73 -1.25
N LYS A 85 -9.50 -5.06 -1.30
CA LYS A 85 -9.40 -5.92 -0.11
C LYS A 85 -8.05 -5.78 0.57
N TRP A 86 -6.95 -5.87 -0.18
CA TRP A 86 -5.60 -5.72 0.38
C TRP A 86 -5.35 -4.35 1.02
N LYS A 87 -5.95 -3.28 0.48
CA LYS A 87 -5.87 -1.96 1.10
C LYS A 87 -6.63 -1.91 2.42
N LEU A 88 -7.84 -2.46 2.46
CA LEU A 88 -8.66 -2.53 3.66
C LEU A 88 -8.00 -3.38 4.75
N ASP A 89 -7.49 -4.55 4.38
CA ASP A 89 -6.78 -5.45 5.30
C ASP A 89 -5.54 -4.74 5.89
N LYS A 90 -4.81 -3.96 5.07
CA LYS A 90 -3.65 -3.20 5.55
C LYS A 90 -4.05 -2.07 6.51
N GLU A 91 -5.12 -1.34 6.20
CA GLU A 91 -5.62 -0.25 7.03
C GLU A 91 -6.14 -0.77 8.39
N GLN A 92 -6.83 -1.91 8.40
CA GLN A 92 -7.22 -2.57 9.65
C GLN A 92 -6.02 -2.98 10.50
N VAL A 93 -4.97 -3.54 9.89
CA VAL A 93 -3.73 -3.91 10.61
C VAL A 93 -3.03 -2.69 11.22
N GLU A 94 -3.06 -1.53 10.55
CA GLU A 94 -2.53 -0.27 11.11
C GLU A 94 -3.40 0.23 12.29
N ASP A 95 -4.72 0.06 12.22
CA ASP A 95 -5.67 0.48 13.27
C ASP A 95 -5.57 -0.35 14.57
N PHE A 96 -5.33 -1.67 14.47
CA PHE A 96 -5.16 -2.54 15.64
C PHE A 96 -4.00 -2.13 16.56
N GLY A 97 -2.98 -1.44 16.04
CA GLY A 97 -1.81 -1.02 16.81
C GLY A 97 -2.05 0.22 17.67
N GLU A 98 -2.80 1.20 17.16
CA GLU A 98 -3.02 2.50 17.83
C GLU A 98 -4.22 2.48 18.78
N ASP A 99 -5.26 1.67 18.48
CA ASP A 99 -6.49 1.69 19.27
C ASP A 99 -6.56 0.60 20.36
N MET A 100 -5.80 -0.50 20.22
CA MET A 100 -5.83 -1.63 21.17
C MET A 100 -4.94 -1.44 22.41
N PHE A 101 -3.80 -0.75 22.27
CA PHE A 101 -2.83 -0.57 23.35
C PHE A 101 -2.85 0.86 23.90
N TYR A 102 -2.83 0.99 25.23
CA TYR A 102 -2.56 2.26 25.91
C TYR A 102 -1.07 2.61 25.85
N PHE A 103 -0.20 1.61 25.94
CA PHE A 103 1.25 1.77 25.85
C PHE A 103 1.92 0.54 25.23
N VAL A 104 2.65 0.71 24.12
CA VAL A 104 3.43 -0.37 23.49
C VAL A 104 4.84 -0.41 24.09
N ALA A 105 5.17 -1.49 24.78
CA ALA A 105 6.48 -1.68 25.43
C ALA A 105 7.57 -2.12 24.44
N GLY A 106 7.17 -2.75 23.33
CA GLY A 106 8.09 -3.15 22.26
C GLY A 106 7.42 -3.99 21.18
N TYR A 107 8.25 -4.49 20.26
CA TYR A 107 7.84 -5.40 19.19
C TYR A 107 8.61 -6.71 19.33
N THR A 108 7.92 -7.82 19.09
CA THR A 108 8.54 -9.15 18.99
C THR A 108 9.40 -9.25 17.72
N GLU A 109 10.21 -10.31 17.60
CA GLU A 109 11.06 -10.58 16.42
C GLU A 109 10.26 -10.64 15.11
N ASN A 110 8.97 -11.01 15.17
CA ASN A 110 8.06 -11.06 14.05
C ASN A 110 7.30 -9.75 13.79
N GLY A 111 7.62 -8.67 14.52
CA GLY A 111 7.02 -7.35 14.36
C GLY A 111 5.64 -7.21 14.98
N VAL A 112 5.22 -8.13 15.87
CA VAL A 112 3.95 -8.02 16.61
C VAL A 112 4.18 -7.14 17.84
N PRO A 113 3.42 -6.04 18.02
CA PRO A 113 3.53 -5.17 19.20
C PRO A 113 3.01 -5.89 20.46
N PHE A 114 3.64 -5.63 21.60
CA PHE A 114 3.14 -6.03 22.91
C PHE A 114 3.29 -4.88 23.91
N GLY A 115 2.37 -4.79 24.86
CA GLY A 115 2.28 -3.66 25.77
C GLY A 115 1.04 -3.73 26.65
N LEU A 116 0.76 -2.62 27.34
CA LEU A 116 -0.43 -2.41 28.15
C LEU A 116 -1.62 -2.08 27.27
N THR A 117 -2.70 -2.86 27.38
CA THR A 117 -3.97 -2.58 26.72
C THR A 117 -4.75 -1.48 27.44
N ARG A 118 -5.69 -0.83 26.75
CA ARG A 118 -6.58 0.15 27.40
C ARG A 118 -7.49 -0.50 28.44
N GLU A 119 -7.96 -1.71 28.15
CA GLU A 119 -8.79 -2.51 29.06
C GLU A 119 -8.04 -2.82 30.38
N GLU A 120 -6.79 -3.27 30.30
CA GLU A 120 -5.95 -3.52 31.49
C GLU A 120 -5.70 -2.23 32.30
N MET A 121 -5.48 -1.10 31.63
CA MET A 121 -5.27 0.19 32.30
C MET A 121 -6.54 0.68 33.03
N GLU A 122 -7.72 0.44 32.45
CA GLU A 122 -9.01 0.78 33.07
C GLU A 122 -9.33 -0.16 34.25
N GLU A 123 -9.04 -1.47 34.14
CA GLU A 123 -9.26 -2.45 35.21
C GLU A 123 -8.35 -2.21 36.42
N ASP A 124 -7.08 -1.84 36.20
CA ASP A 124 -6.14 -1.42 37.26
C ASP A 124 -6.58 -0.13 37.96
N SER A 125 -7.34 0.74 37.27
CA SER A 125 -7.89 1.98 37.86
C SER A 125 -9.05 1.71 38.82
N GLU A 126 -9.81 0.64 38.60
CA GLU A 126 -10.89 0.19 39.48
C GLU A 126 -10.38 -0.76 40.58
N THR A 127 -9.23 -1.40 40.38
CA THR A 127 -8.63 -2.36 41.31
C THR A 127 -7.20 -1.99 41.73
N SER A 128 -6.98 -0.75 42.11
CA SER A 128 -5.82 -0.41 42.93
C SER A 128 -6.18 0.61 44.01
N PRO A 129 -6.13 0.25 45.31
CA PRO A 129 -5.92 1.26 46.32
C PRO A 129 -4.58 1.90 45.98
N ILE A 130 -4.62 3.19 45.66
CA ILE A 130 -3.53 4.17 45.69
C ILE A 130 -2.23 3.51 46.13
N LEU A 131 -1.24 3.44 45.23
CA LEU A 131 0.16 3.33 45.58
C LEU A 131 0.47 4.48 46.54
N GLN A 132 0.18 4.26 47.82
CA GLN A 132 0.64 5.08 48.90
C GLN A 132 2.12 4.80 48.92
N SER A 133 2.87 5.66 48.25
CA SER A 133 4.22 6.00 48.66
C SER A 133 4.17 6.15 50.18
N LYS A 134 4.58 5.10 50.89
CA LYS A 134 4.83 5.18 52.32
C LYS A 134 5.97 6.18 52.43
N LYS A 135 5.61 7.45 52.69
CA LYS A 135 6.49 8.42 53.31
C LYS A 135 6.85 7.86 54.68
N ASN A 136 7.79 6.93 54.72
CA ASN A 136 8.50 6.60 55.94
C ASN A 136 9.27 7.87 56.32
N LYS A 137 8.67 8.69 57.18
CA LYS A 137 9.38 9.69 57.96
C LYS A 137 10.23 8.96 58.99
N ASN A 138 11.26 8.25 58.53
CA ASN A 138 12.35 7.89 59.42
C ASN A 138 13.17 9.17 59.55
N HIS A 139 12.92 9.89 60.64
CA HIS A 139 13.80 10.98 61.06
C HIS A 139 15.14 10.34 61.43
N PHE A 140 16.07 10.33 60.48
CA PHE A 140 17.47 10.03 60.77
C PHE A 140 18.03 11.22 61.52
N ASN A 141 18.07 11.14 62.86
CA ASN A 141 18.91 12.03 63.66
C ASN A 141 20.36 11.63 63.43
N ILE A 142 20.96 12.22 62.40
CA ILE A 142 22.41 12.24 62.24
C ILE A 142 22.88 13.44 63.06
N ASN A 143 23.60 13.18 64.15
CA ASN A 143 24.27 14.25 64.89
C ASN A 143 25.47 14.73 64.06
N ASP A 144 25.66 16.04 63.97
CA ASP A 144 26.73 16.66 63.16
C ASP A 144 28.15 16.22 63.60
N ASP A 145 28.30 15.61 64.78
CA ASP A 145 29.57 15.08 65.30
C ASP A 145 30.00 13.73 64.67
N ASP A 146 29.13 13.04 63.93
CA ASP A 146 29.41 11.72 63.32
C ASP A 146 29.85 11.79 61.84
N LEU A 147 30.04 12.99 61.28
CA LEU A 147 30.57 13.16 59.93
C LEU A 147 32.11 13.21 59.97
N PRO A 148 32.84 12.25 59.37
CA PRO A 148 34.28 12.36 59.25
C PRO A 148 34.63 13.50 58.27
N PHE A 149 35.38 14.50 58.74
CA PHE A 149 35.99 15.53 57.90
C PHE A 149 36.94 14.91 56.86
#